data_AF-H8Z475-F1
#
_entry.id   AF-H8Z475-F1
#
_cell.length_a   1.000
_cell.length_b   1.000
_cell.length_c   1.000
_cell.angle_alpha   90.00
_cell.angle_beta   90.00
_cell.angle_gamma   90.00
#
_symmetry.space_group_name_H-M   'P 1'
#
loop_
_entity.id
_entity.type
_entity.pdbx_description
1 polymer ?
#
loop_
_entity_poly.entity_id
_entity_poly.type
_entity_poly.pdbx_seq_one_letter_code
_entity_poly.pdbx_strand_id
1 'polypeptide(L)' 'MASVRFEVKYYYITPGTNAKTAGTLSGTVNSQSETLVMQKLRDKHKGKEIVLRELKWK' A
#
# COMPACT_ATOMS: atom_id res chain seq x y z
N MET A 1 -10.58 -19.53 -5.08
CA MET A 1 -10.29 -18.49 -4.06
C MET A 1 -10.94 -17.20 -4.52
N ALA A 2 -11.76 -16.57 -3.68
CA ALA A 2 -12.40 -15.30 -4.02
C ALA A 2 -11.35 -14.18 -3.98
N SER A 3 -11.12 -13.51 -5.11
CA SER A 3 -10.26 -12.33 -5.16
C SER A 3 -11.04 -11.10 -4.69
N VAL A 4 -10.52 -10.41 -3.68
CA VAL A 4 -11.13 -9.19 -3.13
C VAL A 4 -10.40 -7.98 -3.68
N ARG A 5 -11.14 -6.97 -4.15
CA ARG A 5 -10.56 -5.72 -4.63
C ARG A 5 -10.26 -4.81 -3.45
N PHE A 6 -9.18 -4.06 -3.56
CA PHE A 6 -8.80 -3.07 -2.57
C PHE A 6 -8.33 -1.78 -3.24
N GLU A 7 -8.48 -0.69 -2.51
CA GLU A 7 -7.94 0.62 -2.82
C GLU A 7 -7.31 1.16 -1.54
N VAL A 8 -6.02 1.49 -1.60
CA VAL A 8 -5.26 1.98 -0.46
C VAL A 8 -4.60 3.31 -0.80
N LYS A 9 -4.80 4.30 0.07
CA LYS A 9 -4.09 5.57 0.04
C LYS A 9 -2.96 5.51 1.06
N TYR A 10 -1.77 5.90 0.65
CA TYR A 10 -0.57 5.84 1.46
C TYR A 10 0.33 7.04 1.17
N TYR A 11 1.25 7.30 2.08
CA TYR A 11 2.41 8.13 1.82
C TYR A 11 3.65 7.25 1.77
N TYR A 12 4.60 7.59 0.91
CA TYR A 12 5.94 7.03 1.01
C TYR A 12 6.94 8.15 1.28
N ILE A 13 7.93 7.83 2.10
CA ILE A 13 9.05 8.71 2.42
C ILE A 13 10.30 8.04 1.88
N THR A 14 10.98 8.74 0.98
CA THR A 14 12.28 8.28 0.50
C THR A 14 13.32 8.61 1.57
N PRO A 15 14.08 7.62 2.06
CA PRO A 15 15.14 7.87 3.03
C PRO A 15 16.16 8.84 2.44
N GLY A 16 16.54 9.84 3.22
CA GLY A 16 17.46 10.89 2.80
C GLY A 16 16.82 12.15 2.21
N THR A 17 15.53 12.15 1.83
CA THR A 17 14.89 13.35 1.29
C THR A 17 13.77 13.94 2.16
N ASN A 18 13.38 13.30 3.28
CA ASN A 18 12.28 13.72 4.17
C ASN A 18 10.96 14.09 3.46
N ALA A 19 10.85 13.82 2.16
CA ALA A 19 9.76 14.21 1.31
C ALA A 19 8.67 13.15 1.41
N LYS A 20 7.50 13.55 1.90
CA LYS A 20 6.31 12.71 1.94
C LYS A 20 5.60 12.82 0.59
N THR A 21 5.61 11.76 -0.20
CA THR A 21 4.84 11.70 -1.44
C THR A 21 3.58 10.88 -1.24
N ALA A 22 2.43 11.45 -1.59
CA ALA A 22 1.15 10.74 -1.57
C ALA A 22 1.06 9.76 -2.73
N GLY A 23 0.50 8.58 -2.49
CA GLY A 23 0.23 7.58 -3.51
C GLY A 23 -1.09 6.87 -3.24
N THR A 24 -1.70 6.38 -4.32
CA THR A 24 -2.83 5.46 -4.26
C THR A 24 -2.44 4.18 -4.96
N LEU A 25 -2.78 3.04 -4.36
CA LEU A 25 -2.61 1.72 -4.96
C LEU A 25 -3.95 1.02 -4.93
N SER A 26 -4.37 0.49 -6.06
CA SER A 26 -5.54 -0.37 -6.17
C SER A 26 -5.12 -1.71 -6.75
N GLY A 27 -5.83 -2.77 -6.37
CA GLY A 27 -5.53 -4.10 -6.85
C GLY A 27 -6.48 -5.15 -6.29
N THR A 28 -6.10 -6.40 -6.47
CA THR A 28 -6.79 -7.56 -5.91
C THR A 28 -5.85 -8.36 -5.02
N VAL A 29 -6.42 -8.95 -3.97
CA VAL A 29 -5.75 -9.91 -3.07
C VAL A 29 -6.64 -11.12 -2.87
N ASN A 30 -6.04 -12.25 -2.52
CA ASN A 30 -6.76 -13.52 -2.36
C ASN A 30 -7.60 -13.58 -1.07
N SER A 31 -7.44 -12.60 -0.17
CA SER A 31 -8.16 -12.47 1.10
C SER A 31 -8.09 -11.02 1.59
N GLN A 32 -9.08 -10.56 2.37
CA GLN A 32 -9.08 -9.24 3.03
C GLN A 32 -8.05 -9.18 4.16
N SER A 33 -6.78 -9.13 3.79
CA SER A 33 -5.67 -9.02 4.74
C SER A 33 -4.85 -7.78 4.43
N GLU A 34 -4.78 -6.89 5.42
CA GLU A 34 -3.93 -5.70 5.37
C GLU A 34 -2.45 -6.08 5.16
N THR A 35 -2.01 -7.22 5.69
CA THR A 35 -0.66 -7.73 5.51
C THR A 35 -0.32 -7.96 4.04
N LEU A 36 -1.25 -8.50 3.25
CA LEU A 36 -1.05 -8.70 1.81
C LEU A 36 -0.96 -7.38 1.04
N VAL A 37 -1.76 -6.39 1.45
CA VAL A 37 -1.72 -5.04 0.86
C VAL A 37 -0.41 -4.34 1.21
N MET A 38 0.03 -4.46 2.46
CA MET A 38 1.31 -3.93 2.94
C MET A 38 2.51 -4.58 2.26
N GLN A 39 2.49 -5.90 2.03
CA GLN A 39 3.52 -6.59 1.26
C GLN A 39 3.62 -6.03 -0.16
N LYS A 40 2.49 -5.88 -0.86
CA LYS A 40 2.46 -5.26 -2.20
C LYS A 40 3.00 -3.83 -2.21
N LEU A 41 2.70 -3.04 -1.18
CA LEU A 41 3.21 -1.69 -1.04
C LEU A 41 4.73 -1.68 -0.80
N ARG A 42 5.22 -2.54 0.09
CA ARG A 42 6.66 -2.72 0.36
C ARG A 42 7.42 -3.19 -0.88
N ASP A 43 6.84 -4.09 -1.66
CA ASP A 43 7.44 -4.57 -2.91
C ASP A 43 7.51 -3.47 -3.98
N LYS A 44 6.51 -2.60 -4.05
CA LYS A 44 6.48 -1.47 -4.98
C LYS A 44 7.44 -0.35 -4.57
N HIS A 45 7.59 -0.11 -3.27
CA HIS A 45 8.41 0.97 -2.71
C HIS A 45 9.51 0.42 -1.82
N LYS A 46 10.30 -0.52 -2.35
CA LYS A 46 11.43 -1.11 -1.62
C LYS A 46 12.40 -0.02 -1.15
N GLY A 47 12.75 -0.08 0.12
CA GLY A 47 13.65 0.89 0.75
C GLY A 47 13.01 2.24 1.08
N LYS A 48 11.68 2.39 0.97
CA LYS A 48 10.97 3.60 1.42
C LYS A 48 10.13 3.30 2.65
N GLU A 49 9.96 4.30 3.51
CA GLU A 49 9.01 4.18 4.62
C GLU A 49 7.60 4.40 4.10
N ILE A 50 6.67 3.50 4.42
CA ILE A 50 5.29 3.55 3.93
C ILE A 50 4.37 3.82 5.12
N VAL A 51 3.56 4.86 5.00
CA VAL A 51 2.53 5.22 5.98
C VAL A 51 1.18 5.03 5.33
N LEU A 52 0.42 4.06 5.82
CA LEU A 52 -0.97 3.86 5.39
C LEU A 52 -1.85 5.01 5.89
N ARG A 53 -2.73 5.50 5.02
CA ARG A 53 -3.71 6.53 5.35
C ARG A 53 -5.12 5.98 5.38
N GLU A 54 -5.49 5.23 4.35
CA GLU A 54 -6.86 4.72 4.19
C GLU A 54 -6.83 3.44 3.38
N LEU A 55 -7.47 2.38 3.87
CA LEU A 55 -7.65 1.12 3.15
C LEU A 55 -9.14 0.87 2.96
N LYS A 56 -9.58 0.73 1.71
CA LYS A 56 -10.95 0.39 1.33
C LYS A 56 -10.98 -0.94 0.61
N TRP A 57 -11.90 -1.80 1.03
CA TRP A 57 -12.22 -3.03 0.34
C TRP A 57 -13.40 -2.79 -0.60
N LYS A 58 -13.36 -3.39 -1.80
CA LYS A 58 -14.40 -3.33 -2.83
C LYS A 58 -14.82 -4.73 -3.25
#